data_AF-A0A1H3WG61-F1
#
_entry.id   AF-A0A1H3WG61-F1
#
_cell.length_a   1.000
_cell.length_b   1.000
_cell.length_c   1.000
_cell.angle_alpha   90.00
_cell.angle_beta   90.00
_cell.angle_gamma   90.00
#
_symmetry.space_group_name_H-M   'P 1'
#
loop_
_entity.id
_entity.type
_entity.pdbx_description
1 polymer ?
#
loop_
_entity_poly.entity_id
_entity_poly.type
_entity_poly.pdbx_seq_one_letter_code
_entity_poly.pdbx_strand_id
1 'polypeptide(L)'
;MKSGILNLQSLHDYASRYRGEYPANGDDPIAQEYLSKVRSMLDGVSDLGGVYVWGCYDKRGRWSTIYVGKTDSSKKAGLRPRLSEELCTENIFFWRPGFSSDEQLLQYALAKYANPGPRSEAHYRRSLRKTGTTHIYWVETPEHRQPEEVENWLVELMNPKANRRRLSPSACHLDAALETLRCVSKHIHDQRPRGTQPKAKRVVTSTV
;
A
#
# COMPACT_ATOMS: atom_id res chain seq x y z
N MET A 1 -5.90 13.23 -15.27
CA MET A 1 -5.15 12.24 -14.47
C MET A 1 -6.14 11.54 -13.56
N LYS A 2 -6.45 10.26 -13.79
CA LYS A 2 -7.31 9.53 -12.85
C LYS A 2 -6.49 9.17 -11.61
N SER A 3 -7.13 9.16 -10.46
CA SER A 3 -6.54 8.72 -9.21
C SER A 3 -7.62 8.12 -8.32
N GLY A 4 -7.19 7.37 -7.31
CA GLY A 4 -8.12 6.77 -6.36
C GLY A 4 -7.43 6.25 -5.12
N ILE A 5 -8.25 5.69 -4.24
CA ILE A 5 -7.83 5.08 -2.98
C ILE A 5 -8.40 3.68 -2.85
N LEU A 6 -7.59 2.78 -2.33
CA LEU A 6 -8.01 1.49 -1.80
C LEU A 6 -7.87 1.54 -0.27
N ASN A 7 -8.99 1.39 0.43
CA ASN A 7 -8.99 1.19 1.88
C ASN A 7 -8.87 -0.30 2.17
N LEU A 8 -7.78 -0.70 2.83
CA LEU A 8 -7.43 -2.10 3.05
C LEU A 8 -8.11 -2.72 4.29
N GLN A 9 -8.96 -1.97 5.00
CA GLN A 9 -9.57 -2.43 6.25
C GLN A 9 -10.34 -3.75 6.05
N SER A 10 -11.07 -3.92 4.96
CA SER A 10 -11.82 -5.16 4.70
C SER A 10 -10.93 -6.39 4.53
N LEU A 11 -9.71 -6.21 4.03
CA LEU A 11 -8.70 -7.28 3.91
C LEU A 11 -8.06 -7.59 5.27
N HIS A 12 -7.78 -6.57 6.07
CA HIS A 12 -7.32 -6.75 7.46
C HIS A 12 -8.36 -7.47 8.31
N ASP A 13 -9.62 -7.02 8.25
CA ASP A 13 -10.73 -7.63 8.98
C ASP A 13 -10.90 -9.08 8.57
N TYR A 14 -10.76 -9.38 7.27
CA TYR A 14 -10.81 -10.74 6.78
C TYR A 14 -9.68 -11.61 7.33
N ALA A 15 -8.42 -11.19 7.16
CA ALA A 15 -7.26 -11.94 7.64
C ALA A 15 -7.29 -12.14 9.17
N SER A 16 -7.82 -11.18 9.92
CA SER A 16 -7.91 -11.24 11.39
C SER A 16 -8.82 -12.36 11.93
N ARG A 17 -9.73 -12.90 11.10
CA ARG A 17 -10.62 -14.02 11.45
C ARG A 17 -9.88 -15.36 11.50
N TYR A 18 -8.73 -15.46 10.84
CA TYR A 18 -7.96 -16.71 10.68
C TYR A 18 -6.64 -16.62 11.45
N ARG A 19 -6.73 -16.52 12.79
CA ARG A 19 -5.54 -16.40 13.65
C ARG A 19 -4.71 -17.69 13.60
N GLY A 20 -3.39 -17.54 13.45
CA GLY A 20 -2.45 -18.66 13.33
C GLY A 20 -2.52 -19.41 11.99
N GLU A 21 -3.33 -18.93 11.04
CA GLU A 21 -3.48 -19.54 9.73
C GLU A 21 -3.05 -18.55 8.63
N TYR A 22 -2.39 -19.07 7.60
CA TYR A 22 -2.07 -18.35 6.37
C TYR A 22 -2.47 -19.23 5.18
N PRO A 23 -3.38 -18.76 4.30
CA PRO A 23 -3.86 -19.59 3.20
C PRO A 23 -2.74 -19.75 2.17
N ALA A 24 -2.41 -21.00 1.84
CA ALA A 24 -1.22 -21.26 1.04
C ALA A 24 -1.46 -21.09 -0.46
N ASN A 25 -2.52 -21.63 -1.02
CA ASN A 25 -2.64 -21.69 -2.48
C ASN A 25 -3.97 -21.12 -2.93
N GLY A 26 -4.09 -20.93 -4.24
CA GLY A 26 -5.33 -20.46 -4.84
C GLY A 26 -6.52 -21.37 -4.47
N ASP A 27 -6.34 -22.67 -4.27
CA ASP A 27 -7.44 -23.61 -4.06
C ASP A 27 -7.98 -23.63 -2.62
N ASP A 28 -7.28 -23.02 -1.67
CA ASP A 28 -7.74 -22.84 -0.29
C ASP A 28 -8.99 -21.93 -0.27
N PRO A 29 -10.12 -22.34 0.34
CA PRO A 29 -11.32 -21.50 0.43
C PRO A 29 -11.06 -20.12 1.05
N ILE A 30 -10.12 -20.04 1.99
CA ILE A 30 -9.70 -18.78 2.62
C ILE A 30 -8.97 -17.90 1.59
N ALA A 31 -8.12 -18.50 0.75
CA ALA A 31 -7.49 -17.77 -0.35
C ALA A 31 -8.52 -17.31 -1.39
N GLN A 32 -9.46 -18.17 -1.81
CA GLN A 32 -10.45 -17.81 -2.81
C GLN A 32 -11.32 -16.63 -2.38
N GLU A 33 -11.80 -16.63 -1.12
CA GLU A 33 -12.59 -15.51 -0.63
C GLU A 33 -11.73 -14.24 -0.49
N TYR A 34 -10.49 -14.35 -0.01
CA TYR A 34 -9.55 -13.21 0.00
C TYR A 34 -9.34 -12.63 -1.40
N LEU A 35 -9.06 -13.48 -2.39
CA LEU A 35 -8.86 -13.09 -3.79
C LEU A 35 -10.11 -12.44 -4.38
N SER A 36 -11.31 -12.92 -4.02
CA SER A 36 -12.58 -12.29 -4.40
C SER A 36 -12.69 -10.86 -3.86
N LYS A 37 -12.33 -10.63 -2.58
CA LYS A 37 -12.31 -9.29 -2.00
C LYS A 37 -11.30 -8.37 -2.68
N VAL A 38 -10.11 -8.88 -3.01
CA VAL A 38 -9.10 -8.12 -3.77
C VAL A 38 -9.64 -7.73 -5.14
N ARG A 39 -10.26 -8.65 -5.89
CA ARG A 39 -10.85 -8.34 -7.21
C ARG A 39 -11.91 -7.24 -7.12
N SER A 40 -12.80 -7.32 -6.13
CA SER A 40 -13.82 -6.30 -5.91
C SER A 40 -13.22 -4.95 -5.51
N MET A 41 -12.19 -4.95 -4.67
CA MET A 41 -11.49 -3.72 -4.24
C MET A 41 -10.78 -3.02 -5.40
N LEU A 42 -10.29 -3.78 -6.38
CA LEU A 42 -9.61 -3.26 -7.55
C LEU A 42 -10.54 -2.79 -8.67
N ASP A 43 -11.86 -2.89 -8.46
CA ASP A 43 -12.82 -2.35 -9.41
C ASP A 43 -12.65 -0.83 -9.55
N GLY A 44 -12.68 -0.34 -10.79
CA GLY A 44 -12.43 1.07 -11.11
C GLY A 44 -10.97 1.54 -11.07
N VAL A 45 -10.00 0.70 -10.64
CA VAL A 45 -8.56 1.00 -10.77
C VAL A 45 -8.17 1.02 -12.25
N SER A 46 -7.30 1.96 -12.62
CA SER A 46 -6.84 2.09 -14.01
C SER A 46 -6.03 0.88 -14.50
N ASP A 47 -6.15 0.58 -15.79
CA ASP A 47 -5.25 -0.34 -16.51
C ASP A 47 -4.02 0.35 -17.10
N LEU A 48 -3.88 1.67 -16.94
CA LEU A 48 -2.74 2.43 -17.43
C LEU A 48 -1.57 2.46 -16.44
N GLY A 49 -0.42 2.92 -16.93
CA GLY A 49 0.78 3.20 -16.15
C GLY A 49 0.56 4.27 -15.09
N GLY A 50 1.41 4.30 -14.07
CA GLY A 50 1.20 5.16 -12.92
C GLY A 50 2.11 4.84 -11.74
N VAL A 51 1.79 5.50 -10.63
CA VAL A 51 2.42 5.24 -9.34
C VAL A 51 1.39 5.01 -8.27
N TYR A 52 1.81 4.34 -7.20
CA TYR A 52 0.96 4.05 -6.06
C TYR A 52 1.73 4.17 -4.76
N VAL A 53 1.04 4.61 -3.71
CA VAL A 53 1.59 4.97 -2.42
C VAL A 53 0.83 4.23 -1.33
N TRP A 54 1.56 3.40 -0.59
CA TRP A 54 1.07 2.65 0.55
C TRP A 54 1.36 3.44 1.82
N GLY A 55 0.42 3.45 2.75
CA GLY A 55 0.70 3.96 4.08
C GLY A 55 -0.45 3.81 5.06
N CYS A 56 -0.36 4.57 6.14
CA CYS A 56 -1.33 4.54 7.22
C CYS A 56 -1.42 5.87 7.95
N TYR A 57 -2.50 6.02 8.73
CA TYR A 57 -2.62 7.09 9.72
C TYR A 57 -2.22 6.58 11.10
N ASP A 58 -1.48 7.40 11.84
CA ASP A 58 -1.29 7.18 13.27
C ASP A 58 -2.57 7.51 14.06
N LYS A 59 -2.53 7.27 15.38
CA LYS A 59 -3.65 7.58 16.29
C LYS A 59 -4.03 9.07 16.33
N ARG A 60 -3.15 9.96 15.84
CA ARG A 60 -3.38 11.42 15.75
C ARG A 60 -3.83 11.85 14.35
N GLY A 61 -4.11 10.90 13.45
CA GLY A 61 -4.52 11.18 12.08
C GLY A 61 -3.37 11.70 11.19
N ARG A 62 -2.11 11.52 11.59
CA ARG A 62 -0.96 11.89 10.75
C ARG A 62 -0.60 10.74 9.82
N TRP A 63 -0.42 11.07 8.54
CA TRP A 63 -0.04 10.11 7.52
C TRP A 63 1.43 9.67 7.67
N SER A 64 1.69 8.40 7.46
CA SER A 64 3.02 7.81 7.32
C SER A 64 3.08 6.99 6.03
N THR A 65 4.01 7.35 5.16
CA THR A 65 4.28 6.61 3.92
C THR A 65 5.11 5.37 4.23
N ILE A 66 4.61 4.21 3.78
CA ILE A 66 5.27 2.92 3.98
C ILE A 66 6.02 2.51 2.72
N TYR A 67 5.37 2.55 1.56
CA TYR A 67 5.97 2.12 0.30
C TYR A 67 5.47 3.00 -0.84
N VAL A 68 6.35 3.31 -1.78
CA VAL A 68 6.00 3.89 -3.07
C VAL A 68 6.39 2.87 -4.13
N GLY A 69 5.52 2.66 -5.12
CA GLY A 69 5.84 1.83 -6.27
C GLY A 69 5.33 2.45 -7.55
N LYS A 70 5.89 1.97 -8.66
CA LYS A 70 5.48 2.35 -10.01
C LYS A 70 4.90 1.19 -10.77
N THR A 71 4.35 1.53 -11.92
CA THR A 71 3.95 0.59 -12.93
C THR A 71 4.12 1.24 -14.30
N ASP A 72 4.60 0.45 -15.26
CA ASP A 72 4.81 0.94 -16.61
C ASP A 72 3.50 0.91 -17.39
N SER A 73 3.42 1.56 -18.54
CA SER A 73 2.13 1.76 -19.22
C SER A 73 1.68 0.61 -20.12
N SER A 74 2.42 -0.50 -20.15
CA SER A 74 1.98 -1.66 -20.91
C SER A 74 0.70 -2.24 -20.30
N LYS A 75 -0.26 -2.67 -21.13
CA LYS A 75 -1.55 -3.24 -20.67
C LYS A 75 -1.40 -4.42 -19.69
N LYS A 76 -0.27 -5.14 -19.73
CA LYS A 76 0.04 -6.26 -18.83
C LYS A 76 0.72 -5.83 -17.53
N ALA A 77 1.14 -4.57 -17.42
CA ALA A 77 1.83 -3.99 -16.29
C ALA A 77 1.21 -2.66 -15.84
N GLY A 78 -0.09 -2.43 -16.06
CA GLY A 78 -0.79 -1.25 -15.56
C GLY A 78 -1.08 -1.29 -14.05
N LEU A 79 -1.70 -0.24 -13.52
CA LEU A 79 -1.97 -0.09 -12.09
C LEU A 79 -2.81 -1.24 -11.54
N ARG A 80 -3.91 -1.61 -12.19
CA ARG A 80 -4.78 -2.69 -11.74
C ARG A 80 -4.07 -4.06 -11.75
N PRO A 81 -3.42 -4.52 -12.83
CA PRO A 81 -2.61 -5.74 -12.81
C PRO A 81 -1.53 -5.72 -11.71
N ARG A 82 -0.80 -4.62 -11.55
CA ARG A 82 0.28 -4.53 -10.57
C ARG A 82 -0.23 -4.54 -9.14
N LEU A 83 -1.28 -3.77 -8.83
CA LEU A 83 -1.90 -3.79 -7.50
C LEU A 83 -2.55 -5.15 -7.19
N SER A 84 -3.07 -5.86 -8.20
CA SER A 84 -3.52 -7.24 -8.06
C SER A 84 -2.38 -8.16 -7.68
N GLU A 85 -1.24 -8.10 -8.38
CA GLU A 85 -0.05 -8.86 -8.03
C GLU A 85 0.39 -8.56 -6.59
N GLU A 86 0.51 -7.29 -6.22
CA GLU A 86 0.90 -6.86 -4.88
C GLU A 86 -0.04 -7.38 -3.80
N LEU A 87 -1.36 -7.26 -4.00
CA LEU A 87 -2.37 -7.69 -3.02
C LEU A 87 -2.61 -9.19 -3.00
N CYS A 88 -2.29 -9.94 -4.06
CA CYS A 88 -2.49 -11.40 -4.13
C CYS A 88 -1.23 -12.20 -3.80
N THR A 89 -0.05 -11.68 -4.15
CA THR A 89 1.24 -12.40 -4.04
C THR A 89 2.15 -11.86 -2.96
N GLU A 90 2.10 -10.56 -2.67
CA GLU A 90 2.85 -9.91 -1.59
C GLU A 90 1.92 -9.63 -0.40
N ASN A 91 1.04 -10.56 -0.07
CA ASN A 91 -0.08 -10.34 0.84
C ASN A 91 0.20 -10.73 2.30
N ILE A 92 1.29 -11.47 2.58
CA ILE A 92 1.57 -12.09 3.88
C ILE A 92 1.48 -11.13 5.08
N PHE A 93 1.75 -9.84 4.88
CA PHE A 93 1.65 -8.83 5.94
C PHE A 93 0.23 -8.65 6.50
N PHE A 94 -0.84 -8.99 5.77
CA PHE A 94 -2.21 -8.96 6.30
C PHE A 94 -2.44 -9.99 7.40
N TRP A 95 -1.75 -11.14 7.32
CA TRP A 95 -1.86 -12.23 8.30
C TRP A 95 -0.95 -12.06 9.50
N ARG A 96 -0.01 -11.11 9.44
CA ARG A 96 0.96 -10.85 10.51
C ARG A 96 0.36 -10.71 11.92
N PRO A 97 -0.80 -10.05 12.14
CA PRO A 97 -1.41 -9.94 13.47
C PRO A 97 -1.86 -11.28 14.07
N GLY A 98 -2.04 -12.32 13.26
CA GLY A 98 -2.42 -13.66 13.71
C GLY A 98 -1.26 -14.50 14.26
N PHE A 99 -0.03 -13.98 14.19
CA PHE A 99 1.19 -14.69 14.58
C PHE A 99 1.96 -13.90 15.65
N SER A 100 2.77 -14.58 16.45
CA SER A 100 3.57 -13.97 17.52
C SER A 100 4.74 -13.15 16.97
N SER A 101 5.35 -13.60 15.87
CA SER A 101 6.51 -12.94 15.24
C SER A 101 6.47 -13.04 13.71
N ASP A 102 7.21 -12.15 13.04
CA ASP A 102 7.44 -12.22 11.59
C ASP A 102 8.08 -13.57 11.23
N GLU A 103 8.98 -14.07 12.08
CA GLU A 103 9.71 -15.31 11.87
C GLU A 103 8.81 -16.53 11.98
N GLN A 104 7.88 -16.55 12.93
CA GLN A 104 6.89 -17.63 13.05
C GLN A 104 5.99 -17.71 11.80
N LEU A 105 5.50 -16.55 11.34
CA LEU A 105 4.71 -16.48 10.12
C LEU A 105 5.51 -16.91 8.89
N LEU A 106 6.78 -16.47 8.79
CA LEU A 106 7.65 -16.86 7.69
C LEU A 106 7.91 -18.37 7.67
N GLN A 107 8.24 -18.97 8.80
CA GLN A 107 8.43 -20.42 8.92
C GLN A 107 7.16 -21.18 8.56
N TYR A 108 6.01 -20.73 9.06
CA TYR A 108 4.71 -21.31 8.72
C TYR A 108 4.44 -21.23 7.22
N ALA A 109 4.64 -20.05 6.63
CA ALA A 109 4.43 -19.83 5.21
C ALA A 109 5.36 -20.72 4.38
N LEU A 110 6.66 -20.76 4.67
CA LEU A 110 7.64 -21.56 3.92
C LEU A 110 7.37 -23.07 4.04
N ALA A 111 7.00 -23.56 5.22
CA ALA A 111 6.70 -24.98 5.45
C ALA A 111 5.48 -25.46 4.64
N LYS A 112 4.53 -24.56 4.36
CA LYS A 112 3.28 -24.91 3.65
C LYS A 112 3.48 -25.08 2.13
N TYR A 113 4.65 -24.76 1.56
CA TYR A 113 4.94 -24.96 0.13
C TYR A 113 6.11 -25.91 -0.10
N ALA A 114 5.81 -27.12 -0.59
CA ALA A 114 6.82 -28.05 -1.10
C ALA A 114 7.52 -27.53 -2.37
N ASN A 115 6.91 -26.59 -3.09
CA ASN A 115 7.50 -25.92 -4.24
C ASN A 115 7.11 -24.42 -4.23
N PRO A 116 7.96 -23.54 -3.67
CA PRO A 116 7.57 -22.15 -3.37
C PRO A 116 7.35 -21.27 -4.61
N GLY A 117 7.76 -21.70 -5.81
CA GLY A 117 7.71 -20.85 -7.00
C GLY A 117 8.38 -19.48 -6.74
N PRO A 118 7.75 -18.34 -7.07
CA PRO A 118 8.32 -17.01 -6.77
C PRO A 118 8.29 -16.64 -5.26
N ARG A 119 7.64 -17.45 -4.41
CA ARG A 119 7.43 -17.17 -2.98
C ARG A 119 8.62 -17.62 -2.13
N SER A 120 9.78 -17.05 -2.44
CA SER A 120 11.00 -17.21 -1.65
C SER A 120 10.90 -16.50 -0.30
N GLU A 121 11.79 -16.85 0.63
CA GLU A 121 11.95 -16.10 1.88
C GLU A 121 12.16 -14.60 1.63
N ALA A 122 12.97 -14.24 0.63
CA ALA A 122 13.24 -12.85 0.27
C ALA A 122 11.97 -12.10 -0.15
N HIS A 123 11.07 -12.78 -0.86
CA HIS A 123 9.76 -12.26 -1.26
C HIS A 123 8.87 -11.99 -0.04
N TYR A 124 8.74 -12.95 0.87
CA TYR A 124 7.95 -12.76 2.09
C TYR A 124 8.52 -11.65 2.98
N ARG A 125 9.84 -11.60 3.17
CA ARG A 125 10.50 -10.52 3.94
C ARG A 125 10.32 -9.16 3.26
N ARG A 126 10.20 -9.09 1.93
CA ARG A 126 9.84 -7.85 1.22
C ARG A 126 8.42 -7.41 1.55
N SER A 127 7.46 -8.32 1.41
CA SER A 127 6.05 -8.06 1.70
C SER A 127 5.82 -7.64 3.15
N LEU A 128 6.47 -8.30 4.12
CA LEU A 128 6.35 -7.98 5.55
C LEU A 128 6.78 -6.55 5.90
N ARG A 129 7.63 -5.89 5.10
CA ARG A 129 7.97 -4.46 5.30
C ARG A 129 6.78 -3.52 5.10
N LYS A 130 5.70 -4.00 4.47
CA LYS A 130 4.45 -3.25 4.26
C LYS A 130 3.47 -3.39 5.42
N THR A 131 3.82 -4.14 6.47
CA THR A 131 3.00 -4.31 7.68
C THR A 131 2.55 -2.96 8.24
N GLY A 132 1.27 -2.88 8.60
CA GLY A 132 0.64 -1.66 9.11
C GLY A 132 0.07 -0.74 8.02
N THR A 133 0.24 -1.05 6.74
CA THR A 133 -0.46 -0.33 5.66
C THR A 133 -1.96 -0.50 5.81
N THR A 134 -2.71 0.61 5.74
CA THR A 134 -4.18 0.63 5.77
C THR A 134 -4.78 1.20 4.49
N HIS A 135 -3.99 1.92 3.70
CA HIS A 135 -4.44 2.56 2.47
C HIS A 135 -3.42 2.41 1.35
N ILE A 136 -3.91 2.32 0.12
CA ILE A 136 -3.12 2.47 -1.11
C ILE A 136 -3.75 3.59 -1.93
N TYR A 137 -2.99 4.66 -2.17
CA TYR A 137 -3.36 5.68 -3.15
C TYR A 137 -2.72 5.34 -4.48
N TRP A 138 -3.42 5.57 -5.58
CA TRP A 138 -2.86 5.38 -6.92
C TRP A 138 -3.18 6.59 -7.80
N VAL A 139 -2.26 6.88 -8.70
CA VAL A 139 -2.35 7.99 -9.65
C VAL A 139 -1.87 7.49 -10.99
N GLU A 140 -2.71 7.63 -12.02
CA GLU A 140 -2.29 7.38 -13.39
C GLU A 140 -1.21 8.37 -13.81
N THR A 141 -0.17 7.89 -14.46
CA THR A 141 0.89 8.73 -15.00
C THR A 141 0.96 8.49 -16.51
N PRO A 142 0.68 9.50 -17.35
CA PRO A 142 0.84 9.37 -18.79
C PRO A 142 2.24 8.85 -19.18
N GLU A 143 2.32 8.02 -20.23
CA GLU A 143 3.55 7.36 -20.69
C GLU A 143 4.77 8.26 -20.83
N HIS A 144 4.57 9.48 -21.34
CA HIS A 144 5.63 10.45 -21.58
C HIS A 144 6.31 10.97 -20.31
N ARG A 145 5.79 10.66 -19.11
CA ARG A 145 6.28 11.20 -17.84
C ARG A 145 7.19 10.26 -17.06
N GLN A 146 7.63 9.15 -17.66
CA GLN A 146 8.60 8.21 -17.07
C GLN A 146 8.26 7.84 -15.61
N PRO A 147 7.34 6.88 -15.37
CA PRO A 147 6.88 6.53 -14.02
C PRO A 147 8.00 6.23 -13.00
N GLU A 148 9.17 5.79 -13.47
CA GLU A 148 10.36 5.58 -12.62
C GLU A 148 10.94 6.87 -12.05
N GLU A 149 11.03 7.93 -12.84
CA GLU A 149 11.55 9.20 -12.36
C GLU A 149 10.56 9.89 -11.41
N VAL A 150 9.26 9.73 -11.67
CA VAL A 150 8.21 10.14 -10.72
C VAL A 150 8.31 9.35 -9.40
N GLU A 151 8.50 8.03 -9.46
CA GLU A 151 8.71 7.21 -8.26
C GLU A 151 9.94 7.67 -7.47
N ASN A 152 11.09 7.87 -8.13
CA ASN A 152 12.32 8.31 -7.47
C ASN A 152 12.11 9.63 -6.71
N TRP A 153 11.46 10.61 -7.33
CA TRP A 153 11.10 11.86 -6.66
C TRP A 153 10.16 11.64 -5.48
N LEU A 154 9.13 10.81 -5.61
CA LEU A 154 8.21 10.53 -4.50
C LEU A 154 8.89 9.77 -3.36
N VAL A 155 9.83 8.87 -3.65
CA VAL A 155 10.65 8.20 -2.64
C VAL A 155 11.52 9.21 -1.89
N GLU A 156 12.12 10.18 -2.58
CA GLU A 156 12.89 11.25 -1.94
C GLU A 156 11.99 12.14 -1.08
N LEU A 157 10.89 12.64 -1.63
CA LEU A 157 10.01 13.61 -0.98
C LEU A 157 9.20 13.02 0.18
N MET A 158 8.76 11.76 0.07
CA MET A 158 7.87 11.11 1.04
C MET A 158 8.58 10.20 2.03
N ASN A 159 9.87 9.92 1.81
CA ASN A 159 10.74 9.11 2.66
C ASN A 159 10.08 7.79 3.15
N PRO A 160 9.61 6.91 2.23
CA PRO A 160 8.93 5.67 2.59
C PRO A 160 9.85 4.68 3.31
N LYS A 161 9.32 3.99 4.33
CA LYS A 161 10.11 3.07 5.18
C LYS A 161 10.51 1.77 4.48
N ALA A 162 9.71 1.27 3.54
CA ALA A 162 9.86 -0.05 2.94
C ALA A 162 10.65 -0.06 1.61
N ASN A 163 10.84 1.09 0.96
CA ASN A 163 11.68 1.21 -0.23
C ASN A 163 13.16 1.08 0.15
N ARG A 164 13.81 0.02 -0.34
CA ARG A 164 15.26 -0.20 -0.14
C ARG A 164 16.10 0.61 -1.11
N ARG A 165 15.69 0.66 -2.38
CA ARG A 165 16.38 1.43 -3.41
C ARG A 165 15.94 2.88 -3.29
N ARG A 166 16.92 3.79 -3.21
CA ARG A 166 16.74 5.23 -3.13
C ARG A 166 17.69 5.85 -4.15
N LEU A 167 17.20 6.03 -5.36
CA LEU A 167 17.96 6.69 -6.42
C LEU A 167 17.74 8.19 -6.31
N SER A 168 18.79 8.96 -6.63
CA SER A 168 18.63 10.39 -6.86
C SER A 168 17.83 10.61 -8.14
N PRO A 169 16.70 11.33 -8.09
CA PRO A 169 15.89 11.59 -9.26
C PRO A 169 16.53 12.64 -10.18
N SER A 170 16.17 12.59 -11.45
CA SER A 170 16.54 13.63 -12.42
C SER A 170 15.64 14.87 -12.29
N ALA A 171 16.21 16.07 -12.46
CA ALA A 171 15.47 17.33 -12.33
C ALA A 171 14.32 17.49 -13.35
N CYS A 172 14.40 16.84 -14.52
CA CYS A 172 13.44 17.00 -15.60
C CYS A 172 12.02 16.44 -15.32
N HIS A 173 11.84 15.67 -14.24
CA HIS A 173 10.54 15.07 -13.89
C HIS A 173 9.93 15.60 -12.58
N LEU A 174 10.52 16.65 -11.98
CA LEU A 174 10.05 17.19 -10.70
C LEU A 174 8.59 17.68 -10.77
N ASP A 175 8.22 18.40 -11.83
CA ASP A 175 6.84 18.92 -11.96
C ASP A 175 5.79 17.80 -12.00
N ALA A 176 6.09 16.71 -12.72
CA ALA A 176 5.23 15.53 -12.77
C ALA A 176 5.11 14.84 -11.40
N ALA A 177 6.21 14.79 -10.64
CA ALA A 177 6.21 14.26 -9.28
C ALA A 177 5.43 15.15 -8.31
N LEU A 178 5.56 16.48 -8.42
CA LEU A 178 4.80 17.44 -7.60
C LEU A 178 3.30 17.39 -7.91
N GLU A 179 2.90 17.25 -9.18
CA GLU A 179 1.50 17.05 -9.56
C GLU A 179 0.94 15.77 -8.92
N THR A 180 1.68 14.67 -9.04
CA THR A 180 1.32 13.39 -8.42
C THR A 180 1.22 13.50 -6.90
N LEU A 181 2.19 14.16 -6.26
CA LEU A 181 2.21 14.37 -4.82
C LEU A 181 1.01 15.20 -4.37
N ARG A 182 0.60 16.21 -5.14
CA ARG A 182 -0.63 17.00 -4.84
C ARG A 182 -1.87 16.13 -4.91
N CYS A 183 -2.00 15.27 -5.94
CA CYS A 183 -3.11 14.32 -6.05
C CYS A 183 -3.17 13.36 -4.86
N VAL A 184 -2.03 12.74 -4.50
CA VAL A 184 -1.94 11.83 -3.34
C VAL A 184 -2.24 12.58 -2.05
N SER A 185 -1.67 13.77 -1.85
CA SER A 185 -1.87 14.58 -0.64
C SER A 185 -3.32 15.01 -0.47
N LYS A 186 -4.03 15.30 -1.56
CA LYS A 186 -5.46 15.60 -1.52
C LYS A 186 -6.25 14.40 -0.98
N HIS A 187 -6.01 13.21 -1.52
CA HIS A 187 -6.69 12.00 -1.05
C HIS A 187 -6.33 11.68 0.42
N ILE A 188 -5.07 11.87 0.82
CA ILE A 188 -4.63 11.74 2.22
C ILE A 188 -5.37 12.75 3.13
N HIS A 189 -5.63 13.95 2.66
CA HIS A 189 -6.37 14.93 3.44
C HIS A 189 -7.84 14.52 3.58
N ASP A 190 -8.48 14.17 2.45
CA ASP A 190 -9.90 13.82 2.39
C ASP A 190 -10.24 12.58 3.23
N GLN A 191 -9.30 11.65 3.34
CA GLN A 191 -9.47 10.35 4.01
C GLN A 191 -8.91 10.34 5.43
N ARG A 192 -8.46 11.49 5.93
CA ARG A 192 -7.96 11.61 7.29
C ARG A 192 -9.08 11.22 8.27
N PRO A 193 -8.85 10.21 9.14
CA PRO A 193 -9.80 9.89 10.20
C PRO A 193 -10.07 11.14 11.03
N ARG A 194 -11.34 11.47 11.24
CA ARG A 194 -11.75 12.58 12.11
C ARG A 194 -11.57 12.16 13.57
N GLY A 195 -10.33 12.02 14.03
CA GLY A 195 -9.99 11.71 15.42
C GLY A 195 -9.79 12.99 16.21
N THR A 196 -10.69 13.23 17.19
CA THR A 196 -10.72 14.33 18.17
C THR A 196 -9.79 15.50 17.85
N GLN A 197 -10.31 16.51 17.15
CA GLN A 197 -9.67 17.83 17.22
C GLN A 197 -9.49 18.16 18.71
N PRO A 198 -8.32 18.67 19.14
CA PRO A 198 -8.21 19.19 20.50
C PRO A 198 -9.34 20.18 20.68
N LYS A 199 -10.24 19.94 21.65
CA LYS A 199 -11.29 20.90 22.00
C LYS A 199 -10.58 22.24 22.13
N ALA A 200 -10.93 23.20 21.28
CA ALA A 200 -10.40 24.55 21.38
C ALA A 200 -10.55 24.95 22.85
N LYS A 201 -9.43 25.20 23.53
CA LYS A 201 -9.48 25.73 24.89
C LYS A 201 -10.30 27.01 24.77
N ARG A 202 -11.48 27.05 25.36
CA ARG A 202 -12.23 28.28 25.56
C ARG A 202 -11.26 29.23 26.27
N VAL A 203 -10.80 30.25 25.55
CA VAL A 203 -10.16 31.39 26.17
C VAL A 203 -11.27 32.03 27.02
N VAL A 204 -11.22 31.79 28.32
CA VAL A 204 -12.01 32.56 29.27
C VAL A 204 -11.36 33.93 29.28
N THR A 205 -11.92 34.86 28.50
CA THR A 205 -11.63 36.27 28.67
C THR A 205 -12.28 36.68 29.98
N SER A 206 -11.48 36.73 31.04
CA SER A 206 -11.83 37.44 32.25
C SER A 206 -11.84 38.93 31.92
N THR A 207 -13.03 39.51 31.71
CA THR A 207 -13.23 40.95 31.80
C THR A 207 -13.08 41.35 33.26
N VAL A 208 -12.13 42.24 33.53
CA VAL A 208 -12.00 43.02 34.77
C VAL A 208 -12.84 44.28 34.59
#